data_AF-A0A2S9XJE5-F1
#
_entry.id   AF-A0A2S9XJE5-F1
#
_cell.length_a   1.000
_cell.length_b   1.000
_cell.length_c   1.000
_cell.angle_alpha   90.00
_cell.angle_beta   90.00
_cell.angle_gamma   90.00
#
_symmetry.space_group_name_H-M   'P 1'
#
loop_
_entity.id
_entity.type
_entity.pdbx_description
1 polymer ?
#
loop_
_entity_poly.entity_id
_entity_poly.type
_entity_poly.pdbx_seq_one_letter_code
_entity_poly.pdbx_strand_id
1 'polypeptide(L)'
;MSGHWSASLHSENSPKHSSQVELAYEDAADAKTRQGTAAFALVDRQSAGLGLTRGELLVDQATTLRRAMGLHHERNDQEGAYQLVRALGSRLRSAADPGLAPEVELVAHLEQTLARASGHAGEGPSVEAIDPITGLPPQP
;
A
#
# COMPACT_ATOMS: atom_id res chain seq x y z
N MET A 1 10.74 28.02 21.66
CA MET A 1 9.82 26.93 21.26
C MET A 1 10.64 25.66 21.15
N SER A 2 10.65 24.84 22.20
CA SER A 2 11.36 23.55 22.22
C SER A 2 10.58 22.61 23.13
N GLY A 3 9.87 21.63 22.55
CA GLY A 3 9.22 20.55 23.29
C GLY A 3 10.18 19.37 23.36
N HIS A 4 10.56 18.97 24.58
CA HIS A 4 11.42 17.81 24.81
C HIS A 4 10.53 16.57 24.93
N TRP A 5 10.72 15.60 24.04
CA TRP A 5 9.99 14.34 24.03
C TRP A 5 10.86 13.25 24.67
N SER A 6 10.32 12.48 25.60
CA SER A 6 11.00 11.32 26.18
C SER A 6 9.96 10.24 26.42
N ALA A 7 10.12 9.09 25.76
CA ALA A 7 9.25 7.94 25.91
C ALA A 7 10.07 6.81 26.57
N SER A 8 9.59 6.29 27.70
CA SER A 8 10.17 5.13 28.38
C SER A 8 9.15 4.00 28.39
N LEU A 9 9.49 2.88 27.74
CA LEU A 9 8.69 1.65 27.72
C LEU A 9 9.13 0.75 28.88
N HIS A 10 8.30 0.62 29.91
CA HIS A 10 8.45 -0.45 30.90
C HIS A 10 7.61 -1.65 30.46
N SER A 11 8.26 -2.79 30.24
CA SER A 11 7.62 -4.06 29.87
C SER A 11 7.70 -5.02 31.05
N GLU A 12 6.57 -5.33 31.66
CA GLU A 12 6.43 -6.41 32.65
C GLU A 12 5.43 -7.46 32.14
N ASN A 13 5.74 -8.72 32.38
CA ASN A 13 5.28 -9.88 31.64
C ASN A 13 3.86 -10.35 32.08
N SER A 14 2.81 -10.03 31.31
CA SER A 14 1.48 -10.68 31.32
C SER A 14 0.62 -10.30 30.08
N PRO A 15 -0.24 -11.18 29.54
CA PRO A 15 -0.66 -11.19 28.13
C PRO A 15 -1.85 -10.25 27.81
N LYS A 16 -1.78 -9.00 28.24
CA LYS A 16 -2.62 -7.91 27.76
C LYS A 16 -1.74 -6.68 27.70
N HIS A 17 -1.04 -6.48 26.58
CA HIS A 17 -0.25 -5.28 26.39
C HIS A 17 -1.18 -4.07 26.35
N SER A 18 -1.35 -3.39 27.47
CA SER A 18 -1.98 -2.08 27.51
C SER A 18 -0.89 -1.05 27.24
N SER A 19 -1.05 -0.24 26.19
CA SER A 19 -0.20 0.92 25.97
C SER A 19 -0.83 2.14 26.64
N GLN A 20 -0.01 2.93 27.32
CA GLN A 20 -0.43 4.18 27.93
C GLN A 20 0.19 5.34 27.14
N VAL A 21 -0.64 6.32 26.79
CA VAL A 21 -0.19 7.58 26.20
C VAL A 21 -0.46 8.69 27.19
N GLU A 22 0.58 9.47 27.49
CA GLU A 22 0.49 10.69 28.27
C GLU A 22 0.42 11.89 27.34
N LEU A 23 -0.59 12.73 27.52
CA LEU A 23 -0.75 13.97 26.78
C LEU A 23 -0.79 15.13 27.77
N ALA A 24 0.09 16.10 27.57
CA ALA A 24 0.01 17.41 28.22
C ALA A 24 -0.29 18.46 27.14
N TYR A 25 -1.34 19.26 27.34
CA TYR A 25 -1.70 20.35 26.44
C TYR A 25 -2.14 21.59 27.23
N GLU A 26 -1.94 22.76 26.67
CA GLU A 26 -2.40 24.02 27.24
C GLU A 26 -3.79 24.33 26.69
N ASP A 27 -4.78 24.49 27.56
CA ASP A 27 -6.13 24.84 27.11
C ASP A 27 -6.15 26.32 26.70
N ALA A 28 -6.49 26.57 25.45
CA ALA A 28 -6.53 27.91 24.87
C ALA A 28 -7.58 28.84 25.53
N ALA A 29 -8.56 28.29 26.25
CA ALA A 29 -9.59 29.06 26.93
C ALA A 29 -9.11 29.69 28.26
N ASP A 30 -8.19 29.05 28.97
CA ASP A 30 -7.75 29.47 30.30
C ASP A 30 -6.23 29.44 30.53
N ALA A 31 -5.44 29.12 29.50
CA ALA A 31 -3.97 29.01 29.53
C ALA A 31 -3.45 28.06 30.63
N LYS A 32 -4.28 27.08 31.04
CA LYS A 32 -3.88 26.08 32.02
C LYS A 32 -3.37 24.84 31.32
N THR A 33 -2.24 24.33 31.78
CA THR A 33 -1.74 23.02 31.36
C THR A 33 -2.65 21.93 31.92
N ARG A 34 -3.25 21.15 31.02
CA ARG A 34 -3.98 19.93 31.35
C ARG A 34 -3.14 18.73 30.97
N GLN A 35 -3.17 17.73 31.84
CA GLN A 35 -2.53 16.44 31.60
C GLN A 35 -3.61 15.38 31.59
N GLY A 36 -3.50 14.45 30.66
CA GLY A 36 -4.41 13.33 30.51
C GLY A 36 -3.61 12.08 30.15
N THR A 37 -4.00 10.96 30.77
CA THR A 37 -3.52 9.63 30.42
C THR A 37 -4.64 8.89 29.72
N ALA A 38 -4.34 8.34 28.54
CA ALA A 38 -5.25 7.43 27.85
C ALA A 38 -4.61 6.04 27.77
N ALA A 39 -5.33 5.03 28.26
CA ALA A 39 -4.93 3.64 28.15
C ALA A 39 -5.68 3.00 26.98
N PHE A 40 -4.93 2.31 26.12
CA PHE A 40 -5.48 1.58 24.98
C PHE A 40 -5.12 0.10 25.09
N ALA A 41 -6.07 -0.77 24.77
CA ALA A 41 -5.79 -2.18 24.59
C ALA A 41 -5.08 -2.37 23.25
N LEU A 42 -3.86 -2.89 23.25
CA LEU A 42 -3.26 -3.39 22.02
C LEU A 42 -3.99 -4.69 21.68
N VAL A 43 -4.79 -4.65 20.63
CA VAL A 43 -5.39 -5.85 20.04
C VAL A 43 -4.36 -6.47 19.12
N ASP A 44 -4.13 -7.77 19.26
CA ASP A 44 -3.22 -8.48 18.38
C ASP A 44 -3.72 -8.32 16.93
N ARG A 45 -2.85 -7.90 16.02
CA ARG A 45 -3.20 -7.75 14.58
C ARG A 45 -3.78 -9.05 14.00
N GLN A 46 -3.43 -10.20 14.59
CA GLN A 46 -3.96 -11.51 14.25
C GLN A 46 -5.45 -11.71 14.57
N SER A 47 -6.11 -10.80 15.31
CA SER A 47 -7.54 -10.87 15.58
C SER A 47 -8.40 -10.11 14.56
N ALA A 48 -7.81 -9.46 13.57
CA ALA A 48 -8.57 -8.81 12.50
C ALA A 48 -9.31 -9.88 11.69
N GLY A 49 -10.63 -9.79 11.62
CA GLY A 49 -11.43 -10.70 10.80
C GLY A 49 -10.99 -10.65 9.34
N LEU A 50 -11.12 -11.78 8.63
CA LEU A 50 -10.69 -11.94 7.24
C LEU A 50 -11.10 -10.76 6.34
N GLY A 51 -12.33 -10.25 6.50
CA GLY A 51 -12.83 -9.11 5.72
C GLY A 51 -12.09 -7.80 5.98
N LEU A 52 -11.64 -7.54 7.21
CA LEU A 52 -10.89 -6.32 7.54
C LEU A 52 -9.47 -6.39 6.98
N THR A 53 -8.80 -7.54 7.13
CA THR A 53 -7.47 -7.79 6.56
C THR A 53 -7.49 -7.68 5.03
N ARG A 54 -8.52 -8.24 4.39
CA ARG A 54 -8.73 -8.07 2.95
C ARG A 54 -8.98 -6.61 2.58
N GLY A 55 -9.83 -5.92 3.33
CA GLY A 55 -10.12 -4.50 3.13
C GLY A 55 -8.86 -3.63 3.19
N GLU A 56 -7.97 -3.89 4.15
CA GLU A 56 -6.67 -3.22 4.26
C GLU A 56 -5.82 -3.42 3.00
N LEU A 57 -5.72 -4.66 2.50
CA LEU A 57 -4.97 -4.97 1.28
C LEU A 57 -5.55 -4.28 0.03
N LEU A 58 -6.88 -4.20 -0.07
CA LEU A 58 -7.54 -3.50 -1.19
C LEU A 58 -7.29 -1.99 -1.15
N VAL A 59 -7.25 -1.39 0.05
CA VAL A 59 -6.88 0.03 0.21
C VAL A 59 -5.41 0.25 -0.12
N ASP A 60 -4.51 -0.63 0.31
CA ASP A 60 -3.09 -0.59 -0.07
C ASP A 60 -2.91 -0.70 -1.59
N GLN A 61 -3.64 -1.59 -2.25
CA GLN A 61 -3.66 -1.71 -3.71
C GLN A 61 -4.11 -0.40 -4.37
N ALA A 62 -5.28 0.13 -4.00
CA ALA A 62 -5.80 1.36 -4.62
C ALA A 62 -4.85 2.55 -4.45
N THR A 63 -4.26 2.70 -3.26
CA THR A 63 -3.31 3.79 -2.98
C THR A 63 -1.97 3.59 -3.69
N THR A 64 -1.47 2.36 -3.78
CA THR A 64 -0.24 2.04 -4.53
C THR A 64 -0.42 2.26 -6.02
N LEU A 65 -1.53 1.81 -6.61
CA LEU A 65 -1.84 2.02 -8.02
C LEU A 65 -1.98 3.51 -8.35
N ARG A 66 -2.61 4.31 -7.48
CA ARG A 66 -2.67 5.77 -7.65
C ARG A 66 -1.27 6.39 -7.70
N ARG A 67 -0.37 5.96 -6.82
CA ARG A 67 1.02 6.43 -6.83
C ARG A 67 1.76 6.00 -8.10
N ALA A 68 1.60 4.74 -8.52
CA ALA A 68 2.19 4.23 -9.76
C ALA A 68 1.70 5.00 -11.00
N MET A 69 0.41 5.33 -11.07
CA MET A 69 -0.14 6.18 -12.14
C MET A 69 0.49 7.58 -12.12
N GLY A 70 0.65 8.20 -10.94
CA GLY A 70 1.33 9.50 -10.84
C GLY A 70 2.79 9.44 -11.30
N LEU A 71 3.52 8.39 -10.94
CA LEU A 71 4.88 8.17 -11.45
C LEU A 71 4.90 8.03 -12.97
N HIS A 72 4.03 7.17 -13.52
CA HIS A 72 3.98 6.90 -14.95
C HIS A 72 3.54 8.11 -15.79
N HIS A 73 2.43 8.76 -15.43
CA HIS A 73 1.81 9.81 -16.24
C HIS A 73 2.34 11.21 -15.95
N GLU A 74 2.58 11.57 -14.69
CA GLU A 74 2.94 12.94 -14.33
C GLU A 74 4.46 13.15 -14.36
N ARG A 75 5.22 12.10 -14.00
CA ARG A 75 6.68 12.19 -13.82
C ARG A 75 7.47 11.45 -14.89
N ASN A 76 6.78 10.74 -15.79
CA ASN A 76 7.38 9.85 -16.79
C ASN A 76 8.38 8.83 -16.16
N ASP A 77 8.13 8.46 -14.90
CA ASP A 77 8.95 7.53 -14.13
C ASP A 77 8.34 6.12 -14.24
N GLN A 78 8.59 5.51 -15.39
CA GLN A 78 8.08 4.18 -15.72
C GLN A 78 8.73 3.09 -14.85
N GLU A 79 10.00 3.27 -14.50
CA GLU A 79 10.72 2.36 -13.62
C GLU A 79 10.16 2.40 -12.19
N GLY A 80 9.95 3.59 -11.63
CA GLY A 80 9.34 3.75 -10.32
C GLY A 80 7.91 3.17 -10.28
N ALA A 81 7.13 3.37 -11.34
CA ALA A 81 5.80 2.77 -11.47
C ALA A 81 5.88 1.23 -11.49
N TYR A 82 6.79 0.65 -12.28
CA TYR A 82 7.03 -0.79 -12.35
C TYR A 82 7.39 -1.37 -10.97
N GLN A 83 8.34 -0.76 -10.27
CA GLN A 83 8.79 -1.23 -8.96
C GLN A 83 7.66 -1.20 -7.91
N LEU A 84 6.80 -0.18 -7.93
CA LEU A 84 5.63 -0.12 -7.03
C LEU A 84 4.64 -1.25 -7.32
N VAL A 85 4.32 -1.51 -8.58
CA VAL A 85 3.36 -2.55 -8.98
C VAL A 85 3.92 -3.94 -8.71
N ARG A 86 5.20 -4.18 -8.97
CA ARG A 86 5.88 -5.44 -8.64
C ARG A 86 5.86 -5.72 -7.12
N ALA A 87 6.20 -4.72 -6.32
CA ALA A 87 6.18 -4.85 -4.86
C ALA A 87 4.75 -5.13 -4.34
N LEU A 88 3.73 -4.49 -4.94
CA LEU A 88 2.32 -4.75 -4.64
C LEU A 88 1.93 -6.20 -4.99
N GLY A 89 2.30 -6.68 -6.16
CA GLY A 89 2.04 -8.07 -6.57
C GLY A 89 2.65 -9.09 -5.61
N SER A 90 3.86 -8.81 -5.11
CA SER A 90 4.48 -9.64 -4.06
C SER A 90 3.65 -9.66 -2.78
N ARG A 91 3.17 -8.51 -2.30
CA ARG A 91 2.37 -8.42 -1.05
C ARG A 91 1.04 -9.16 -1.18
N LEU A 92 0.33 -8.99 -2.30
CA LEU A 92 -0.95 -9.66 -2.54
C LEU A 92 -0.81 -11.18 -2.58
N ARG A 93 0.24 -11.69 -3.25
CA ARG A 93 0.53 -13.14 -3.28
C ARG A 93 0.90 -13.69 -1.91
N SER A 94 1.64 -12.92 -1.10
CA SER A 94 2.00 -13.32 0.27
C SER A 94 0.80 -13.40 1.23
N ALA A 95 -0.30 -12.70 0.95
CA ALA A 95 -1.50 -12.75 1.79
C ALA A 95 -2.27 -14.09 1.71
N ALA A 96 -2.06 -14.87 0.63
CA ALA A 96 -2.68 -16.17 0.41
C ALA A 96 -4.22 -16.21 0.58
N ASP A 97 -4.91 -15.10 0.32
CA ASP A 97 -6.38 -15.01 0.36
C ASP A 97 -6.97 -15.36 -1.01
N PRO A 98 -7.75 -16.45 -1.14
CA PRO A 98 -8.40 -16.82 -2.41
C PRO A 98 -9.34 -15.74 -2.95
N GLY A 99 -9.90 -14.90 -2.07
CA GLY A 99 -10.75 -13.78 -2.45
C GLY A 99 -10.02 -12.63 -3.11
N LEU A 100 -8.67 -12.67 -3.18
CA LEU A 100 -7.82 -11.69 -3.87
C LEU A 100 -7.31 -12.20 -5.23
N ALA A 101 -7.77 -13.36 -5.70
CA ALA A 101 -7.29 -13.93 -6.97
C ALA A 101 -7.48 -12.98 -8.18
N PRO A 102 -8.62 -12.29 -8.35
CA PRO A 102 -8.80 -11.30 -9.42
C PRO A 102 -7.81 -10.13 -9.32
N GLU A 103 -7.54 -9.65 -8.10
CA GLU A 103 -6.61 -8.55 -7.85
C GLU A 103 -5.16 -8.95 -8.14
N VAL A 104 -4.77 -10.18 -7.79
CA VAL A 104 -3.46 -10.74 -8.12
C VAL A 104 -3.27 -10.81 -9.63
N GLU A 105 -4.28 -11.27 -10.37
CA GLU A 105 -4.27 -11.34 -11.84
C GLU A 105 -4.16 -9.95 -12.47
N LEU A 106 -4.99 -9.01 -12.02
CA LEU A 106 -4.95 -7.61 -12.46
C LEU A 106 -3.55 -7.00 -12.28
N VAL A 107 -2.97 -7.15 -11.08
CA VAL A 107 -1.64 -6.60 -10.78
C VAL A 107 -0.55 -7.28 -11.61
N ALA A 108 -0.68 -8.58 -11.91
CA ALA A 108 0.25 -9.27 -12.79
C ALA A 108 0.22 -8.73 -14.23
N HIS A 109 -0.96 -8.44 -14.79
CA HIS A 109 -1.07 -7.83 -16.11
C HIS A 109 -0.48 -6.41 -16.15
N LEU A 110 -0.71 -5.62 -15.09
CA LEU A 110 -0.11 -4.28 -14.96
C LEU A 110 1.41 -4.36 -14.81
N GLU A 111 1.92 -5.30 -14.01
CA GLU A 111 3.36 -5.54 -13.85
C GLU A 111 4.01 -5.86 -15.19
N GLN A 112 3.40 -6.72 -16.00
CA GLN A 112 3.91 -7.06 -17.34
C GLN A 112 3.90 -5.85 -18.29
N THR A 113 2.82 -5.07 -18.27
CA THR A 113 2.69 -3.87 -19.11
C THR A 113 3.76 -2.83 -18.75
N LEU A 114 3.97 -2.59 -17.46
CA LEU A 114 4.97 -1.65 -16.99
C LEU A 114 6.40 -2.17 -17.20
N ALA A 115 6.64 -3.48 -17.08
CA ALA A 115 7.93 -4.07 -17.39
C ALA A 115 8.31 -3.89 -18.87
N ARG A 116 7.33 -3.92 -19.79
CA ARG A 116 7.55 -3.56 -21.20
C ARG A 116 7.86 -2.08 -21.35
N ALA A 117 7.07 -1.22 -20.72
CA ALA A 117 7.27 0.24 -20.80
C ALA A 117 8.65 0.66 -20.26
N SER A 118 9.08 0.13 -19.11
CA SER A 118 10.37 0.44 -18.49
C SER A 118 11.57 -0.30 -19.11
N GLY A 119 11.35 -1.12 -20.14
CA GLY A 119 12.42 -1.83 -20.87
C GLY A 119 12.93 -3.10 -20.18
N HIS A 120 12.31 -3.58 -19.10
CA HIS A 120 12.69 -4.84 -18.42
C HIS A 120 12.34 -6.09 -19.20
N ALA A 121 11.30 -6.04 -20.04
CA ALA A 121 10.83 -7.21 -20.79
C ALA A 121 11.36 -7.29 -22.24
N GLY A 122 12.13 -6.29 -22.69
CA GLY A 122 12.41 -6.08 -24.12
C GLY A 122 11.12 -5.84 -24.94
N GLU A 123 11.26 -5.47 -26.21
CA GLU A 123 10.15 -5.56 -27.16
C GLU A 123 9.85 -7.05 -27.40
N GLY A 124 8.95 -7.63 -26.59
CA GLY A 124 8.33 -8.91 -26.94
C GLY A 124 7.68 -8.80 -28.31
N PRO A 125 7.54 -9.91 -29.07
CA PRO A 125 7.06 -9.87 -30.45
C PRO A 125 5.79 -9.04 -30.48
N SER A 126 5.85 -7.96 -31.28
CA SER A 126 4.71 -7.10 -31.60
C SER A 126 3.51 -8.00 -31.82
N VAL A 127 2.52 -7.91 -30.92
CA VAL A 127 1.21 -8.51 -31.14
C VAL A 127 0.80 -8.06 -32.53
N GLU A 128 0.65 -9.04 -33.42
CA GLU A 128 0.33 -8.96 -34.85
C GLU A 128 0.16 -7.55 -35.39
N ALA A 129 1.06 -7.19 -36.32
CA ALA A 129 0.97 -5.98 -37.12
C ALA A 129 -0.48 -5.76 -37.57
N ILE A 130 -1.18 -4.89 -36.86
CA ILE A 130 -2.43 -4.30 -37.32
C ILE A 130 -2.07 -3.64 -38.64
N ASP A 131 -2.72 -4.07 -39.72
CA ASP A 131 -2.50 -3.48 -41.03
C ASP A 131 -2.71 -1.96 -40.92
N PRO A 132 -1.67 -1.13 -41.15
CA PRO A 132 -1.75 0.31 -40.92
C PRO A 132 -2.75 1.02 -41.84
N ILE A 133 -3.25 0.32 -42.87
CA ILE A 133 -4.26 0.84 -43.80
C ILE A 133 -5.68 0.50 -43.32
N THR A 134 -5.90 -0.66 -42.71
CA THR A 134 -7.25 -1.17 -42.42
C THR A 134 -7.59 -1.31 -40.94
N GLY A 135 -6.61 -1.32 -40.03
CA GLY A 135 -6.87 -1.38 -38.59
C GLY A 135 -7.43 -2.72 -38.09
N LEU A 136 -7.46 -3.74 -38.94
CA LEU A 136 -8.05 -5.04 -38.64
C LEU A 136 -6.97 -6.08 -38.29
N PRO A 137 -7.28 -7.06 -37.44
CA PRO A 137 -6.38 -8.20 -37.20
C PRO A 137 -6.23 -9.03 -38.49
N PRO A 138 -5.08 -9.70 -38.70
CA PRO A 138 -4.88 -10.58 -39.85
C PRO A 138 -5.94 -11.69 -39.86
N GLN A 139 -6.56 -11.89 -41.02
CA GLN A 139 -7.49 -13.01 -41.22
C GLN A 139 -6.68 -14.32 -41.28
N PRO A 140 -7.21 -15.42 -40.70
CA PRO A 140 -6.52 -16.72 -40.68
C PRO A 140 -6.35 -17.34 -42.07
#